data_AF-A0A8S1N5P9-F1
#
_entry.id   AF-A0A8S1N5P9-F1
#
_cell.length_a   1.000
_cell.length_b   1.000
_cell.length_c   1.000
_cell.angle_alpha   90.00
_cell.angle_beta   90.00
_cell.angle_gamma   90.00
#
_symmetry.space_group_name_H-M   'P 1'
#
loop_
_entity.id
_entity.type
_entity.pdbx_description
1 polymer ?
#
loop_
_entity_poly.entity_id
_entity_poly.type
_entity_poly.pdbx_seq_one_letter_code
_entity_poly.pdbx_strand_id
1 'polypeptide(L)'
;MKKVTFRVFLKNQQNFREYTCEYHQLKRLVAKEEIQIPYDCLLLIDQNNQVYSSNQLTMQKNILFWAFDIREIFSENKILKNKQYQEENDNILRLENQTLKGKLYDLNEQISKMSKKISQLEIDLQVSKEALNQKQHEFYQQNQQLNEEKLKNENNFKVLIDEKIYQIQTINNEKEQQKRIYEKEIQEEKERTYQIQKEFANAKLTYEQESQSLQQKNRNVLQQLEKELVKTKQELQDFEYAQQIQMKAHPDQFLLLGIAKIVI
;
A
#
# COMPACT_ATOMS: atom_id res chain seq x y z
N MET A 1 90.80 60.65 59.78
CA MET A 1 89.47 61.26 59.56
C MET A 1 88.98 60.85 58.18
N LYS A 2 87.78 60.26 58.04
CA LYS A 2 87.21 59.90 56.73
C LYS A 2 86.91 61.19 55.96
N LYS A 3 87.40 61.28 54.73
CA LYS A 3 87.17 62.42 53.83
C LYS A 3 85.71 62.39 53.37
N VAL A 4 84.91 63.40 53.75
CA VAL A 4 83.51 63.54 53.34
C VAL A 4 83.48 64.17 51.95
N THR A 5 82.90 63.45 50.99
CA THR A 5 82.73 63.90 49.60
C THR A 5 81.27 64.25 49.34
N PHE A 6 81.03 65.29 48.54
CA PHE A 6 79.70 65.80 48.21
C PHE A 6 79.45 65.64 46.72
N ARG A 7 78.21 65.28 46.34
CA ARG A 7 77.74 65.41 44.96
C ARG A 7 77.17 66.82 44.79
N VAL A 8 77.76 67.56 43.87
CA VAL A 8 77.47 68.97 43.60
C VAL A 8 76.85 69.07 42.23
N PHE A 9 75.66 69.64 42.16
CA PHE A 9 74.97 69.87 40.91
C PHE A 9 75.01 71.34 40.55
N LEU A 10 75.65 71.65 39.43
CA LEU A 10 75.75 72.99 38.88
C LEU A 10 74.86 73.08 37.63
N LYS A 11 73.93 74.03 37.66
CA LYS A 11 73.08 74.36 36.52
C LYS A 11 73.44 75.76 36.05
N ASN A 12 74.16 75.85 34.94
CA ASN A 12 74.24 77.09 34.17
C ASN A 12 73.14 77.07 33.11
N GLN A 13 72.73 78.22 32.58
CA GLN A 13 71.54 78.44 31.74
C GLN A 13 71.37 77.46 30.56
N GLN A 14 72.41 76.72 30.16
CA GLN A 14 72.34 75.74 29.07
C GLN A 14 72.94 74.36 29.38
N ASN A 15 73.54 74.10 30.54
CA ASN A 15 74.15 72.80 30.84
C ASN A 15 74.02 72.41 32.32
N PHE A 16 73.75 71.12 32.54
CA PHE A 16 73.77 70.49 33.85
C PHE A 16 75.06 69.70 34.01
N ARG A 17 75.82 69.97 35.07
CA ARG A 17 77.05 69.24 35.39
C ARG A 17 77.04 68.76 36.82
N GLU A 18 77.50 67.54 37.00
CA GLU A 18 77.64 66.90 38.31
C GLU A 18 79.12 66.72 38.63
N TYR A 19 79.51 67.11 39.84
CA TYR A 19 80.87 66.92 40.36
C TYR A 19 80.82 66.18 41.69
N THR A 20 81.83 65.37 41.96
CA THR A 20 82.06 64.81 43.30
C THR A 20 83.36 65.41 43.85
N CYS A 21 83.28 66.16 44.95
CA CYS A 21 84.46 66.79 45.54
C CYS A 21 84.38 66.89 47.06
N GLU A 22 85.54 67.06 47.71
CA GLU A 22 85.61 67.42 49.14
C GLU A 22 85.28 68.92 49.32
N TYR A 23 84.74 69.31 50.47
CA TYR A 23 84.27 70.69 50.72
C TYR A 23 85.33 71.78 50.45
N HIS A 24 86.59 71.53 50.79
CA HIS A 24 87.68 72.49 50.54
C HIS A 24 88.01 72.66 49.04
N GLN A 25 87.69 71.66 48.22
CA GLN A 25 87.87 71.69 46.77
C GLN A 25 86.72 72.43 46.08
N LEU A 26 85.54 72.49 46.70
CA LEU A 26 84.38 73.24 46.22
C LEU A 26 84.72 74.71 45.96
N LYS A 27 85.38 75.37 46.93
CA LYS A 27 85.80 76.78 46.79
C LYS A 27 86.75 77.02 45.61
N ARG A 28 87.57 76.02 45.27
CA ARG A 28 88.50 76.10 44.13
C ARG A 28 87.82 75.81 42.81
N LEU A 29 86.86 74.89 42.78
CA LEU A 29 86.05 74.58 41.58
C LEU A 29 85.19 75.77 41.17
N VAL A 30 84.51 76.40 42.14
CA VAL A 30 83.71 77.62 41.92
C VAL A 30 84.57 78.81 41.46
N ALA A 31 85.84 78.90 41.88
CA ALA A 31 86.74 79.97 41.46
C ALA A 31 87.46 79.73 40.13
N LYS A 32 87.52 78.48 39.63
CA LYS A 32 88.22 78.11 38.38
C LYS A 32 87.34 78.23 37.14
N GLU A 33 86.03 78.05 37.29
CA GLU A 33 85.09 78.36 36.22
C GLU A 33 84.70 79.83 36.41
N GLU A 34 85.03 80.73 35.46
CA GLU A 34 84.60 82.15 35.45
C GLU A 34 83.08 82.23 35.25
N ILE A 35 82.33 81.71 36.21
CA ILE A 35 80.88 81.69 36.22
C ILE A 35 80.49 82.53 37.43
N GLN A 36 79.87 83.68 37.19
CA GLN A 36 79.04 84.31 38.21
C GLN A 36 77.87 83.35 38.46
N ILE A 37 78.04 82.46 39.44
CA ILE A 37 76.99 81.54 39.86
C ILE A 37 76.04 82.35 40.76
N PRO A 38 74.79 82.62 40.37
CA PRO A 38 73.81 83.11 41.31
C PRO A 38 73.67 82.08 42.43
N TYR A 39 73.80 82.52 43.69
CA TYR A 39 73.85 81.67 44.89
C TYR A 39 72.62 80.75 45.08
N ASP A 40 71.58 80.92 44.26
CA ASP A 40 70.34 80.16 44.26
C ASP A 40 70.47 78.74 43.65
N CYS A 41 71.62 78.40 43.08
CA CYS A 41 71.81 77.17 42.28
C CYS A 41 72.85 76.19 42.84
N LEU A 42 73.04 76.12 44.16
CA LEU A 42 73.91 75.13 44.80
C LEU A 42 73.10 74.11 45.63
N LEU A 43 72.90 72.91 45.06
CA LEU A 43 72.35 71.74 45.77
C LEU A 43 73.50 70.82 46.19
N LEU A 44 73.66 70.62 47.49
CA LEU A 44 74.63 69.67 48.04
C LEU A 44 73.89 68.42 48.51
N ILE A 45 74.25 67.27 47.96
CA ILE A 45 73.72 65.97 48.40
C ILE A 45 74.85 65.18 49.06
N ASP A 46 74.65 64.75 50.31
CA ASP A 46 75.60 63.91 51.02
C ASP A 46 75.46 62.42 50.66
N GLN A 47 76.32 61.59 51.26
CA GLN A 47 76.37 60.15 51.04
C GLN A 47 75.15 59.40 51.60
N ASN A 48 74.29 60.08 52.37
CA ASN A 48 73.03 59.56 52.91
C ASN A 48 71.80 60.08 52.14
N ASN A 49 72.01 60.71 50.99
CA ASN A 49 70.99 61.35 50.15
C ASN A 49 70.24 62.51 50.82
N GLN A 50 70.85 63.18 51.80
CA GLN A 50 70.30 64.42 52.38
C GLN A 50 70.69 65.63 51.52
N VAL A 51 69.71 66.49 51.24
CA VAL A 51 69.89 67.69 50.40
C VAL A 51 70.04 68.94 51.28
N TYR A 52 71.07 69.74 51.03
CA TYR A 52 71.30 71.03 51.67
C TYR A 52 71.24 72.16 50.63
N SER A 53 70.45 73.20 50.91
CA SER A 53 70.45 74.47 50.16
C SER A 53 70.63 75.66 51.12
N SER A 54 71.24 76.74 50.66
CA SER A 54 71.43 77.96 51.46
C SER A 54 70.45 79.05 51.03
N ASN A 55 69.66 79.59 51.96
CA ASN A 55 68.86 80.80 51.73
C ASN A 55 69.58 82.02 52.33
N GLN A 56 69.78 83.08 51.54
CA GLN A 56 70.30 84.36 52.02
C GLN A 56 69.22 85.14 52.75
N LEU A 57 69.16 85.01 54.08
CA LEU A 57 68.53 86.01 54.94
C LEU A 57 69.21 85.98 56.30
N THR A 58 70.45 86.48 56.38
CA THR A 58 70.94 87.39 57.43
C THR A 58 72.44 87.65 57.28
N MET A 59 72.81 88.93 57.14
CA MET A 59 74.16 89.41 57.42
C MET A 59 74.45 89.22 58.91
N GLN A 60 74.87 88.02 59.31
CA GLN A 60 75.70 87.75 60.47
C GLN A 60 76.10 86.27 60.41
N LYS A 61 77.38 86.00 60.69
CA LYS A 61 78.06 84.73 60.50
C LYS A 61 77.32 83.55 61.16
N ASN A 62 76.47 82.83 60.41
CA ASN A 62 76.15 81.40 60.55
C ASN A 62 75.10 80.98 59.50
N ILE A 63 75.52 80.19 58.50
CA ILE A 63 74.62 79.63 57.49
C ILE A 63 73.86 78.46 58.13
N LEU A 64 72.54 78.59 58.29
CA LEU A 64 71.66 77.47 58.67
C LEU A 64 71.27 76.68 57.42
N PHE A 65 71.53 75.37 57.43
CA PHE A 65 71.05 74.44 56.41
C PHE A 65 69.80 73.70 56.90
N TRP A 66 68.79 73.56 56.04
CA TRP A 66 67.63 72.70 56.26
C TRP A 66 67.80 71.41 55.46
N ALA A 67 67.46 70.25 56.04
CA ALA A 67 67.58 68.94 55.41
C ALA A 67 66.19 68.30 55.21
N PHE A 68 65.95 67.71 54.03
CA PHE A 68 64.74 66.94 53.70
C PHE A 68 65.10 65.56 53.14
N ASP A 69 64.32 64.52 53.48
CA ASP A 69 64.51 63.13 53.01
C ASP A 69 63.57 62.82 51.83
N ILE A 70 64.14 62.50 50.66
CA ILE A 70 63.40 62.31 49.40
C ILE A 70 62.63 60.98 49.36
N ARG A 71 62.93 60.03 50.26
CA ARG A 71 62.38 58.66 50.23
C ARG A 71 60.88 58.60 50.55
N GLU A 72 60.36 59.48 51.40
CA GLU A 72 58.93 59.49 51.79
C GLU A 72 57.99 59.86 50.63
N ILE A 73 58.44 60.73 49.72
CA ILE A 73 57.62 61.25 48.60
C ILE A 73 57.34 60.17 47.54
N PHE A 74 58.26 59.21 47.35
CA PHE A 74 58.09 58.13 46.36
C PHE A 74 57.18 56.99 46.85
N SER A 75 57.06 56.79 48.15
CA SER A 75 56.21 55.74 48.74
C SER A 75 54.72 56.06 48.66
N GLU A 76 54.30 57.30 48.92
CA GLU A 76 52.88 57.68 48.96
C GLU A 76 52.22 57.61 47.57
N ASN A 77 52.94 58.04 46.52
CA ASN A 77 52.43 58.04 45.14
C ASN A 77 52.24 56.62 44.55
N LYS A 78 53.04 55.63 44.96
CA LYS A 78 52.85 54.23 44.53
C LYS A 78 51.62 53.60 45.16
N ILE A 79 51.36 53.91 46.44
CA ILE A 79 50.22 53.36 47.19
C ILE A 79 48.89 53.90 46.63
N LEU A 80 48.83 55.19 46.28
CA LEU A 80 47.65 55.81 45.68
C LEU A 80 47.31 55.23 44.30
N LYS A 81 48.30 55.05 43.41
CA LYS A 81 48.07 54.43 42.09
C LYS A 81 47.61 52.98 42.18
N ASN A 82 48.19 52.18 43.08
CA ASN A 82 47.77 50.78 43.24
C ASN A 82 46.33 50.65 43.72
N LYS A 83 45.86 51.54 44.62
CA LYS A 83 44.46 51.53 45.06
C LYS A 83 43.48 51.85 43.94
N GLN A 84 43.79 52.83 43.09
CA GLN A 84 42.93 53.19 41.95
C GLN A 84 42.81 52.05 40.92
N TYR A 85 43.92 51.38 40.56
CA TYR A 85 43.87 50.24 39.64
C TYR A 85 43.10 49.05 40.22
N GLN A 86 43.16 48.86 41.54
CA GLN A 86 42.45 47.78 42.22
C GLN A 86 40.93 48.03 42.22
N GLU A 87 40.49 49.26 42.50
CA GLU A 87 39.07 49.66 42.41
C GLU A 87 38.51 49.59 40.98
N GLU A 88 39.31 49.96 39.95
CA GLU A 88 38.91 49.81 38.55
C GLU A 88 38.74 48.34 38.15
N ASN A 89 39.70 47.48 38.52
CA ASN A 89 39.60 46.05 38.26
C ASN A 89 38.41 45.41 38.99
N ASP A 90 38.18 45.77 40.25
CA ASP A 90 37.03 45.27 41.02
C ASP A 90 35.70 45.68 40.38
N ASN A 91 35.62 46.90 39.83
CA ASN A 91 34.43 47.35 39.10
C ASN A 91 34.22 46.60 37.78
N ILE A 92 35.28 46.33 37.01
CA ILE A 92 35.21 45.53 35.78
C ILE A 92 34.73 44.11 36.11
N LEU A 93 35.35 43.47 37.09
CA LEU A 93 34.98 42.13 37.55
C LEU A 93 33.53 42.08 38.04
N ARG A 94 33.05 43.12 38.73
CA ARG A 94 31.66 43.22 39.19
C ARG A 94 30.68 43.31 38.02
N LEU A 95 30.97 44.13 37.01
CA LEU A 95 30.14 44.28 35.81
C LEU A 95 30.12 43.02 34.96
N GLU A 96 31.27 42.35 34.78
CA GLU A 96 31.34 41.06 34.10
C GLU A 96 30.53 40.00 34.85
N ASN A 97 30.64 39.93 36.18
CA ASN A 97 29.84 39.00 36.98
C ASN A 97 28.33 39.26 36.85
N GLN A 98 27.91 40.51 36.84
CA GLN A 98 26.50 40.87 36.63
C GLN A 98 26.01 40.44 35.24
N THR A 99 26.82 40.66 34.21
CA THR A 99 26.49 40.26 32.83
C THR A 99 26.42 38.74 32.68
N LEU A 100 27.37 38.01 33.28
CA LEU A 100 27.38 36.54 33.28
C LEU A 100 26.17 35.96 34.03
N LYS A 101 25.78 36.55 35.16
CA LYS A 101 24.55 36.17 35.88
C LYS A 101 23.30 36.37 35.02
N GLY A 102 23.21 37.47 34.26
CA GLY A 102 22.11 37.70 33.32
C GLY A 102 22.04 36.62 32.24
N LYS A 103 23.16 36.34 31.56
CA LYS A 103 23.24 35.28 30.54
C LYS A 103 22.88 33.90 31.09
N LEU A 104 23.32 33.58 32.31
CA LEU A 104 22.98 32.32 32.97
C LEU A 104 21.48 32.21 33.26
N TYR A 105 20.84 33.31 33.68
CA TYR A 105 19.40 33.34 33.90
C TYR A 105 18.62 33.08 32.59
N ASP A 106 18.99 33.77 31.51
CA ASP A 106 18.35 33.62 30.20
C ASP A 106 18.51 32.18 29.67
N LEU A 107 19.69 31.59 29.82
CA LEU A 107 19.95 30.19 29.45
C LEU A 107 19.09 29.23 30.29
N ASN A 108 18.97 29.46 31.60
CA ASN A 108 18.11 28.64 32.46
C ASN A 108 16.63 28.73 32.06
N GLU A 109 16.16 29.93 31.68
CA GLU A 109 14.79 30.11 31.20
C GLU A 109 14.57 29.35 29.87
N GLN A 110 15.52 29.40 28.95
CA GLN A 110 15.47 28.64 27.70
C GLN A 110 15.48 27.12 27.94
N ILE A 111 16.35 26.64 28.85
CA ILE A 111 16.39 25.22 29.25
C ILE A 111 15.04 24.80 29.84
N SER A 112 14.44 25.61 30.71
CA SER A 112 13.11 25.33 31.28
C SER A 112 12.02 25.26 30.21
N LYS A 113 12.00 26.20 29.25
CA LYS A 113 11.06 26.19 28.11
C LYS A 113 11.23 24.96 27.23
N MET A 114 12.47 24.57 26.92
CA MET A 114 12.76 23.37 26.13
C MET A 114 12.35 22.10 26.87
N SER A 115 12.63 22.01 28.17
CA SER A 115 12.23 20.87 29.00
C SER A 115 10.71 20.65 28.97
N LYS A 116 9.92 21.72 29.14
CA LYS A 116 8.45 21.64 29.01
C LYS A 116 8.01 21.16 27.63
N LYS A 117 8.68 21.61 26.56
CA LYS A 117 8.38 21.19 25.19
C LYS A 117 8.70 19.71 24.97
N ILE A 118 9.80 19.21 25.52
CA ILE A 118 10.16 17.78 25.47
C ILE A 118 9.10 16.95 26.18
N SER A 119 8.69 17.32 27.40
CA SER A 119 7.64 16.60 28.12
C SER A 119 6.30 16.59 27.36
N GLN A 120 5.94 17.69 26.69
CA GLN A 120 4.74 17.70 25.85
C GLN A 120 4.86 16.73 24.66
N LEU A 121 6.00 16.73 23.98
CA LEU A 121 6.24 15.82 22.85
C LEU A 121 6.24 14.34 23.28
N GLU A 122 6.72 14.03 24.50
CA GLU A 122 6.66 12.68 25.06
C GLU A 122 5.20 12.23 25.29
N ILE A 123 4.36 13.11 25.81
CA ILE A 123 2.92 12.86 25.97
C ILE A 123 2.25 12.66 24.61
N ASP A 124 2.48 13.56 23.65
CA ASP A 124 1.89 13.49 22.32
C ASP A 124 2.31 12.19 21.59
N LEU A 125 3.58 11.79 21.75
CA LEU A 125 4.09 10.53 21.20
C LEU A 125 3.40 9.32 21.83
N GLN A 126 3.16 9.34 23.14
CA GLN A 126 2.47 8.25 23.84
C GLN A 126 1.02 8.13 23.37
N VAL A 127 0.29 9.25 23.30
CA VAL A 127 -1.09 9.29 22.78
C VAL A 127 -1.14 8.79 21.33
N SER A 128 -0.20 9.21 20.49
CA SER A 128 -0.14 8.76 19.09
C SER A 128 0.14 7.26 18.97
N LYS A 129 0.97 6.68 19.84
CA LYS A 129 1.23 5.23 19.87
C LYS A 129 0.02 4.44 20.30
N GLU A 130 -0.71 4.92 21.31
CA GLU A 130 -1.94 4.27 21.77
C GLU A 130 -3.02 4.30 20.68
N ALA A 131 -3.21 5.44 20.02
CA ALA A 131 -4.14 5.55 18.89
C ALA A 131 -3.75 4.64 17.72
N LEU A 132 -2.45 4.56 17.39
CA LEU A 132 -1.95 3.65 16.36
C LEU A 132 -2.22 2.18 16.72
N ASN A 133 -1.95 1.79 17.97
CA ASN A 133 -2.19 0.43 18.45
C ASN A 133 -3.68 0.07 18.42
N GLN A 134 -4.56 1.00 18.82
CA GLN A 134 -6.02 0.83 18.72
C GLN A 134 -6.45 0.62 17.26
N LYS A 135 -5.97 1.46 16.34
CA LYS A 135 -6.27 1.33 14.91
C LYS A 135 -5.76 0.01 14.34
N GLN A 136 -4.55 -0.39 14.71
CA GLN A 136 -3.99 -1.68 14.29
C GLN A 136 -4.81 -2.85 14.81
N HIS A 137 -5.31 -2.76 16.05
CA HIS A 137 -6.19 -3.77 16.62
C HIS A 137 -7.55 -3.84 15.91
N GLU A 138 -8.18 -2.68 15.63
CA GLU A 138 -9.42 -2.59 14.85
C GLU A 138 -9.26 -3.24 13.46
N PHE A 139 -8.17 -2.90 12.74
CA PHE A 139 -7.89 -3.49 11.43
C PHE A 139 -7.65 -5.01 11.50
N TYR A 140 -6.98 -5.49 12.55
CA TYR A 140 -6.77 -6.91 12.75
C TYR A 140 -8.10 -7.66 12.98
N GLN A 141 -8.99 -7.11 13.81
CA GLN A 141 -10.32 -7.68 14.05
C GLN A 141 -11.18 -7.69 12.78
N GLN A 142 -11.18 -6.59 12.01
CA GLN A 142 -11.92 -6.52 10.74
C GLN A 142 -11.40 -7.55 9.72
N ASN A 143 -10.08 -7.72 9.63
CA ASN A 143 -9.49 -8.74 8.75
C ASN A 143 -9.83 -10.16 9.20
N GLN A 144 -9.90 -10.43 10.50
CA GLN A 144 -10.35 -11.73 11.00
C GLN A 144 -11.81 -12.00 10.62
N GLN A 145 -12.71 -11.04 10.85
CA GLN A 145 -14.12 -11.16 10.49
C GLN A 145 -14.30 -11.38 8.97
N LEU A 146 -13.61 -10.61 8.14
CA LEU A 146 -13.65 -10.78 6.68
C LEU A 146 -13.15 -12.15 6.24
N ASN A 147 -12.12 -12.70 6.89
CA ASN A 147 -11.62 -14.04 6.58
C ASN A 147 -12.62 -15.14 6.98
N GLU A 148 -13.28 -15.00 8.13
CA GLU A 148 -14.32 -15.92 8.57
C GLU A 148 -15.55 -15.87 7.64
N GLU A 149 -16.00 -14.68 7.25
CA GLU A 149 -17.08 -14.50 6.28
C GLU A 149 -16.73 -15.08 4.91
N LYS A 150 -15.49 -14.84 4.44
CA LYS A 150 -14.99 -15.41 3.19
C LYS A 150 -15.05 -16.94 3.24
N LEU A 151 -14.51 -17.56 4.30
CA LEU A 151 -14.49 -19.01 4.45
C LEU A 151 -15.92 -19.59 4.52
N LYS A 152 -16.83 -18.92 5.26
CA LYS A 152 -18.24 -19.30 5.33
C LYS A 152 -18.91 -19.24 3.96
N ASN A 153 -18.65 -18.18 3.19
CA ASN A 153 -19.21 -18.01 1.85
C ASN A 153 -18.65 -19.03 0.86
N GLU A 154 -17.35 -19.34 0.92
CA GLU A 154 -16.73 -20.38 0.10
C GLU A 154 -17.35 -21.76 0.40
N ASN A 155 -17.54 -22.09 1.67
CA ASN A 155 -18.18 -23.34 2.08
C ASN A 155 -19.65 -23.40 1.63
N ASN A 156 -20.42 -22.33 1.81
CA ASN A 156 -21.80 -22.26 1.35
C ASN A 156 -21.91 -22.42 -0.17
N PHE A 157 -21.01 -21.77 -0.91
CA PHE A 157 -20.99 -21.87 -2.37
C PHE A 157 -20.65 -23.29 -2.84
N LYS A 158 -19.71 -23.96 -2.16
CA LYS A 158 -19.39 -25.36 -2.43
C LYS A 158 -20.59 -26.29 -2.22
N VAL A 159 -21.30 -26.14 -1.09
CA VAL A 159 -22.51 -26.93 -0.80
C VAL A 159 -23.57 -26.71 -1.89
N LEU A 160 -23.81 -25.46 -2.29
CA LEU A 160 -24.76 -25.14 -3.36
C LEU A 160 -24.38 -25.75 -4.71
N ILE A 161 -23.09 -25.76 -5.05
CA ILE A 161 -22.59 -26.43 -6.26
C ILE A 161 -22.85 -27.94 -6.17
N ASP A 162 -22.49 -28.57 -5.06
CA ASP A 162 -22.65 -30.01 -4.86
C ASP A 162 -24.14 -30.41 -4.94
N GLU A 163 -25.04 -29.63 -4.34
CA GLU A 163 -26.49 -29.81 -4.45
C GLU A 163 -26.99 -29.70 -5.90
N LYS A 164 -26.47 -28.73 -6.67
CA LYS A 164 -26.87 -28.55 -8.07
C LYS A 164 -26.34 -29.66 -8.97
N ILE A 165 -25.12 -30.13 -8.74
CA ILE A 165 -24.56 -31.29 -9.43
C ILE A 165 -25.42 -32.51 -9.16
N TYR A 166 -25.79 -32.76 -7.90
CA TYR A 166 -26.65 -33.88 -7.52
C TYR A 166 -28.03 -33.80 -8.19
N GLN A 167 -28.66 -32.62 -8.20
CA GLN A 167 -29.95 -32.41 -8.89
C GLN A 167 -29.85 -32.74 -10.39
N ILE A 168 -28.80 -32.28 -11.06
CA ILE A 168 -28.58 -32.55 -12.49
C ILE A 168 -28.36 -34.05 -12.73
N GLN A 169 -27.58 -34.72 -11.88
CA GLN A 169 -27.33 -36.16 -11.98
C GLN A 169 -28.63 -36.96 -11.82
N THR A 170 -29.47 -36.60 -10.85
CA THR A 170 -30.78 -37.24 -10.65
C THR A 170 -31.69 -37.08 -11.88
N ILE A 171 -31.81 -35.87 -12.43
CA ILE A 171 -32.60 -35.60 -13.64
C ILE A 171 -32.06 -36.40 -14.84
N ASN A 172 -30.74 -36.48 -15.00
CA ASN A 172 -30.14 -37.25 -16.08
C ASN A 172 -30.46 -38.75 -15.94
N ASN A 173 -30.37 -39.30 -14.73
CA ASN A 173 -30.72 -40.69 -14.46
C ASN A 173 -32.20 -40.97 -14.76
N GLU A 174 -33.11 -40.08 -14.37
CA GLU A 174 -34.54 -40.19 -14.68
C GLU A 174 -34.79 -40.17 -16.20
N LYS A 175 -34.13 -39.26 -16.93
CA LYS A 175 -34.23 -39.19 -18.40
C LYS A 175 -33.66 -40.42 -19.08
N GLU A 176 -32.55 -40.97 -18.59
CA GLU A 176 -32.00 -42.22 -19.11
C GLU A 176 -32.96 -43.39 -18.88
N GLN A 177 -33.60 -43.48 -17.71
CA GLN A 177 -34.59 -44.50 -17.43
C GLN A 177 -35.80 -44.37 -18.35
N GLN A 178 -36.34 -43.17 -18.54
CA GLN A 178 -37.42 -42.91 -19.49
C GLN A 178 -37.03 -43.30 -20.92
N LYS A 179 -35.81 -42.97 -21.35
CA LYS A 179 -35.30 -43.35 -22.68
C LYS A 179 -35.31 -44.87 -22.86
N ARG A 180 -34.85 -45.65 -21.87
CA ARG A 180 -34.87 -47.13 -21.94
C ARG A 180 -36.29 -47.68 -22.03
N ILE A 181 -37.25 -47.07 -21.34
CA ILE A 181 -38.67 -47.46 -21.41
C ILE A 181 -39.20 -47.21 -22.83
N TYR A 182 -39.01 -46.01 -23.38
CA TYR A 182 -39.46 -45.70 -24.74
C TYR A 182 -38.80 -46.57 -25.81
N GLU A 183 -37.50 -46.86 -25.68
CA GLU A 183 -36.81 -47.77 -26.60
C GLU A 183 -37.42 -49.17 -26.57
N LYS A 184 -37.82 -49.66 -25.39
CA LYS A 184 -38.50 -50.94 -25.24
C LYS A 184 -39.90 -50.92 -25.86
N GLU A 185 -40.70 -49.89 -25.59
CA GLU A 185 -42.04 -49.72 -26.17
C GLU A 185 -41.99 -49.66 -27.71
N ILE A 186 -41.04 -48.92 -28.28
CA ILE A 186 -40.82 -48.85 -29.73
C ILE A 186 -40.49 -50.23 -30.29
N GLN A 187 -39.67 -51.02 -29.58
CA GLN A 187 -39.31 -52.36 -30.03
C GLN A 187 -40.51 -53.32 -29.98
N GLU A 188 -41.29 -53.31 -28.89
CA GLU A 188 -42.52 -54.10 -28.77
C GLU A 188 -43.53 -53.74 -29.88
N GLU A 189 -43.68 -52.46 -30.20
CA GLU A 189 -44.61 -52.02 -31.24
C GLU A 189 -44.12 -52.36 -32.65
N LYS A 190 -42.80 -52.35 -32.90
CA LYS A 190 -42.22 -52.87 -34.14
C LYS A 190 -42.50 -54.36 -34.32
N GLU A 191 -42.34 -55.15 -33.26
CA GLU A 191 -42.61 -56.60 -33.28
C GLU A 191 -44.09 -56.89 -33.53
N ARG A 192 -45.00 -56.15 -32.88
CA ARG A 192 -46.45 -56.22 -33.16
C ARG A 192 -46.78 -55.87 -34.60
N THR A 193 -46.22 -54.77 -35.11
CA THR A 193 -46.45 -54.34 -36.50
C THR A 193 -45.97 -55.41 -37.48
N TYR A 194 -44.80 -56.00 -37.24
CA TYR A 194 -44.27 -57.08 -38.08
C TYR A 194 -45.17 -58.33 -38.04
N GLN A 195 -45.66 -58.72 -36.87
CA GLN A 195 -46.56 -59.85 -36.72
C GLN A 195 -47.89 -59.62 -37.46
N ILE A 196 -48.48 -58.43 -37.34
CA ILE A 196 -49.69 -58.05 -38.07
C ILE A 196 -49.45 -58.09 -39.59
N GLN A 197 -48.31 -57.58 -40.07
CA GLN A 197 -47.97 -57.64 -41.50
C GLN A 197 -47.86 -59.08 -42.00
N LYS A 198 -47.27 -59.98 -41.21
CA LYS A 198 -47.15 -61.40 -41.53
C LYS A 198 -48.51 -62.09 -41.57
N GLU A 199 -49.37 -61.82 -40.60
CA GLU A 199 -50.75 -62.35 -40.57
C GLU A 199 -51.57 -61.87 -41.76
N PHE A 200 -51.45 -60.59 -42.11
CA PHE A 200 -52.12 -60.03 -43.29
C PHE A 200 -51.62 -60.66 -44.59
N ALA A 201 -50.31 -60.86 -44.74
CA ALA A 201 -49.73 -61.52 -45.92
C ALA A 201 -50.23 -62.97 -46.06
N ASN A 202 -50.30 -63.71 -44.95
CA ASN A 202 -50.84 -65.08 -44.93
C ASN A 202 -52.34 -65.09 -45.29
N ALA A 203 -53.14 -64.24 -44.67
CA ALA A 203 -54.57 -64.14 -44.95
C ALA A 203 -54.85 -63.79 -46.42
N LYS A 204 -54.06 -62.88 -46.99
CA LYS A 204 -54.13 -62.54 -48.42
C LYS A 204 -53.83 -63.76 -49.29
N LEU A 205 -52.78 -64.52 -48.98
CA LEU A 205 -52.41 -65.71 -49.73
C LEU A 205 -53.48 -66.82 -49.63
N THR A 206 -54.07 -67.02 -48.45
CA THR A 206 -55.20 -67.95 -48.26
C THR A 206 -56.41 -67.52 -49.09
N TYR A 207 -56.78 -66.24 -49.05
CA TYR A 207 -57.89 -65.70 -49.84
C TYR A 207 -57.66 -65.86 -51.35
N GLU A 208 -56.44 -65.60 -51.84
CA GLU A 208 -56.07 -65.81 -53.24
C GLU A 208 -56.21 -67.28 -53.66
N GLN A 209 -55.76 -68.23 -52.82
CA GLN A 209 -55.90 -69.66 -53.09
C GLN A 209 -57.37 -70.11 -53.11
N GLU A 210 -58.17 -69.67 -52.15
CA GLU A 210 -59.60 -69.98 -52.09
C GLU A 210 -60.34 -69.42 -53.30
N SER A 211 -60.07 -68.18 -53.68
CA SER A 211 -60.64 -67.53 -54.86
C SER A 211 -60.30 -68.28 -56.15
N GLN A 212 -59.03 -68.67 -56.34
CA GLN A 212 -58.60 -69.48 -57.49
C GLN A 212 -59.29 -70.85 -57.52
N SER A 213 -59.40 -71.52 -56.37
CA SER A 213 -60.09 -72.81 -56.25
C SER A 213 -61.58 -72.70 -56.60
N LEU A 214 -62.26 -71.66 -56.11
CA LEU A 214 -63.65 -71.34 -56.45
C LEU A 214 -63.82 -71.06 -57.95
N GLN A 215 -62.95 -70.26 -58.54
CA GLN A 215 -62.96 -69.99 -59.99
C GLN A 215 -62.80 -71.27 -60.80
N GLN A 216 -61.89 -72.17 -60.40
CA GLN A 216 -61.68 -73.44 -61.07
C GLN A 216 -62.89 -74.37 -60.93
N LYS A 217 -63.49 -74.48 -59.73
CA LYS A 217 -64.74 -75.23 -59.53
C LYS A 217 -65.87 -74.71 -60.40
N ASN A 218 -66.08 -73.39 -60.42
CA ASN A 218 -67.10 -72.75 -61.25
C ASN A 218 -66.86 -73.03 -62.75
N ARG A 219 -65.62 -72.97 -63.21
CA ARG A 219 -65.26 -73.29 -64.59
C ARG A 219 -65.57 -74.77 -64.93
N ASN A 220 -65.27 -75.70 -64.03
CA ASN A 220 -65.56 -77.11 -64.24
C ASN A 220 -67.08 -77.37 -64.32
N VAL A 221 -67.87 -76.74 -63.44
CA VAL A 221 -69.33 -76.83 -63.46
C VAL A 221 -69.90 -76.24 -64.76
N LEU A 222 -69.41 -75.08 -65.20
CA LEU A 222 -69.82 -74.49 -66.47
C LEU A 222 -69.52 -75.41 -67.66
N GLN A 223 -68.34 -76.03 -67.71
CA GLN A 223 -67.99 -76.99 -68.76
C GLN A 223 -68.87 -78.26 -68.73
N GLN A 224 -69.29 -78.72 -67.54
CA GLN A 224 -70.23 -79.84 -67.41
C GLN A 224 -71.61 -79.45 -67.95
N LEU A 225 -72.12 -78.29 -67.55
CA LEU A 225 -73.40 -77.77 -68.05
C LEU A 225 -73.38 -77.52 -69.57
N GLU A 226 -72.27 -77.04 -70.12
CA GLU A 226 -72.10 -76.90 -71.57
C GLU A 226 -72.16 -78.25 -72.29
N LYS A 227 -71.51 -79.30 -71.74
CA LYS A 227 -71.57 -80.66 -72.30
C LYS A 227 -72.98 -81.25 -72.20
N GLU A 228 -73.64 -81.08 -71.07
CA GLU A 228 -75.03 -81.52 -70.89
C GLU A 228 -75.96 -80.80 -71.86
N LEU A 229 -75.84 -79.48 -71.99
CA LEU A 229 -76.62 -78.69 -72.95
C LEU A 229 -76.42 -79.16 -74.39
N VAL A 230 -75.18 -79.43 -74.80
CA VAL A 230 -74.88 -79.99 -76.12
C VAL A 230 -75.54 -81.36 -76.30
N LYS A 231 -75.42 -82.23 -75.29
CA LYS A 231 -76.05 -83.56 -75.32
C LYS A 231 -77.57 -83.45 -75.42
N THR A 232 -78.21 -82.63 -74.60
CA THR A 232 -79.67 -82.43 -74.61
C THR A 232 -80.13 -81.81 -75.93
N LYS A 233 -79.38 -80.86 -76.50
CA LYS A 233 -79.66 -80.32 -77.83
C LYS A 233 -79.61 -81.41 -78.91
N GLN A 234 -78.64 -82.31 -78.83
CA GLN A 234 -78.51 -83.41 -79.78
C GLN A 234 -79.62 -84.45 -79.61
N GLU A 235 -79.96 -84.83 -78.38
CA GLU A 235 -81.12 -85.69 -78.08
C GLU A 235 -82.43 -85.07 -78.59
N LEU A 236 -82.59 -83.75 -78.47
CA LEU A 236 -83.75 -83.03 -79.00
C LEU A 236 -83.79 -83.05 -80.54
N GLN A 237 -82.65 -82.84 -81.21
CA GLN A 237 -82.53 -82.96 -82.66
C GLN A 237 -82.82 -84.37 -83.17
N ASP A 238 -82.32 -85.41 -82.48
CA ASP A 238 -82.59 -86.80 -82.81
C ASP A 238 -84.09 -87.13 -82.65
N PHE A 239 -84.72 -86.59 -81.60
CA PHE A 239 -86.16 -86.73 -81.39
C PHE A 239 -86.99 -86.01 -82.46
N GLU A 240 -86.63 -84.78 -82.82
CA GLU A 240 -87.25 -84.04 -83.93
C GLU A 240 -87.12 -84.80 -85.25
N TYR A 241 -85.96 -85.39 -85.52
CA TYR A 241 -85.72 -86.20 -86.72
C TYR A 241 -86.56 -87.49 -86.71
N ALA A 242 -86.64 -88.20 -85.58
CA ALA A 242 -87.49 -89.37 -85.42
C ALA A 242 -88.98 -89.05 -85.64
N GLN A 243 -89.45 -87.90 -85.12
CA GLN A 243 -90.80 -87.42 -85.39
C GLN A 243 -91.03 -87.14 -86.88
N GLN A 244 -90.08 -86.50 -87.56
CA GLN A 244 -90.19 -86.26 -89.00
C GLN A 244 -90.27 -87.57 -89.81
N ILE A 245 -89.53 -88.61 -89.39
CA ILE A 245 -89.63 -89.94 -90.00
C ILE A 245 -91.00 -90.56 -89.74
N GLN A 246 -91.53 -90.52 -88.51
CA GLN A 246 -92.87 -91.04 -88.21
C GLN A 246 -93.97 -90.31 -88.99
N MET A 247 -93.90 -88.99 -89.12
CA MET A 247 -94.82 -88.21 -89.94
C MET A 247 -94.79 -88.61 -91.42
N LYS A 248 -93.62 -89.01 -91.95
CA LYS A 248 -93.47 -89.53 -93.31
C LYS A 248 -93.95 -90.97 -93.47
N ALA A 249 -93.83 -91.80 -92.44
CA ALA A 249 -94.21 -93.22 -92.47
C ALA A 249 -95.71 -93.47 -92.24
N HIS A 250 -96.39 -92.60 -91.48
CA HIS A 250 -97.82 -92.69 -91.18
C HIS A 250 -98.55 -91.35 -91.41
N PRO A 251 -98.57 -90.82 -92.64
CA PRO A 251 -99.19 -89.51 -92.93
C PRO A 251 -100.69 -89.49 -92.56
N ASP A 252 -101.38 -90.62 -92.74
CA ASP A 252 -102.83 -90.73 -92.52
C ASP A 252 -103.23 -90.66 -91.03
N GLN A 253 -102.36 -91.11 -90.11
CA GLN A 253 -102.61 -91.05 -88.67
C GLN A 253 -102.40 -89.63 -88.10
N PHE A 254 -101.42 -88.89 -88.63
CA PHE A 254 -101.21 -87.49 -88.26
C PHE A 254 -102.29 -86.57 -88.85
N LEU A 255 -102.82 -86.89 -90.03
CA LEU A 255 -103.99 -86.19 -90.60
C LEU A 255 -105.22 -86.36 -89.69
N LEU A 256 -105.46 -87.56 -89.16
CA LEU A 256 -106.56 -87.85 -88.22
C LEU A 256 -106.40 -87.13 -86.87
N LEU A 257 -105.19 -86.97 -86.34
CA LEU A 257 -104.91 -86.17 -85.13
C LEU A 257 -105.09 -84.66 -85.37
N GLY A 258 -104.72 -84.17 -86.56
CA GLY A 258 -104.99 -82.78 -86.96
C GLY A 258 -106.49 -82.50 -87.09
N ILE A 259 -107.26 -83.46 -87.61
CA ILE A 259 -108.72 -83.38 -87.69
C ILE A 259 -109.37 -83.51 -86.29
N ALA A 260 -108.83 -84.35 -85.40
CA ALA A 260 -109.32 -84.49 -84.03
C ALA A 260 -109.16 -83.19 -83.20
N LYS A 261 -108.11 -82.40 -83.45
CA LYS A 261 -107.91 -81.06 -82.85
C LYS A 261 -108.81 -79.96 -83.43
N ILE A 262 -109.51 -80.23 -84.53
CA ILE A 262 -110.46 -79.30 -85.16
C ILE A 262 -111.92 -79.68 -84.78
N VAL A 263 -112.13 -80.83 -84.15
CA VAL A 263 -113.46 -81.34 -83.75
C VAL A 263 -113.62 -81.49 -82.22
N ILE A 264 -112.63 -81.10 -81.40
CA ILE A 264 -112.69 -81.01 -79.93
C ILE A 264 -111.93 -79.77 -79.47
#